data_AF-A0A7C5HHS7-F1
#
_entry.id   AF-A0A7C5HHS7-F1
#
_cell.length_a   1.000
_cell.length_b   1.000
_cell.length_c   1.000
_cell.angle_alpha   90.00
_cell.angle_beta   90.00
_cell.angle_gamma   90.00
#
_symmetry.space_group_name_H-M   'P 1'
#
loop_
_entity.id
_entity.type
_entity.pdbx_description
1 polymer ?
#
loop_
_entity_poly.entity_id
_entity_poly.type
_entity_poly.pdbx_seq_one_letter_code
_entity_poly.pdbx_strand_id
1 'polypeptide(L)' 'MTDSINLNPTPRILIAAGGTGGHIIPALSIADELQKKNAKILFVGNRNSLEEELVQKSGI' A
#
# COMPACT_ATOMS: atom_id res chain seq x y z
N MET A 1 -16.95 24.17 24.05
CA MET A 1 -15.85 23.28 23.61
C MET A 1 -16.51 22.04 23.04
N THR A 2 -16.72 21.99 21.73
CA THR A 2 -17.28 20.81 21.07
C THR A 2 -16.14 20.10 20.37
N ASP A 3 -15.76 18.92 20.87
CA ASP A 3 -14.82 18.04 20.19
C ASP A 3 -15.47 17.56 18.89
N SER A 4 -14.96 18.03 17.77
CA SER A 4 -15.39 17.61 16.44
C SER A 4 -14.97 16.15 16.22
N ILE A 5 -15.93 15.23 16.28
CA ILE A 5 -15.71 13.81 15.98
C ILE A 5 -15.35 13.70 14.49
N ASN A 6 -14.14 13.22 14.16
CA ASN A 6 -13.74 12.98 12.79
C ASN A 6 -14.50 11.77 12.23
N LEU A 7 -15.51 12.03 11.39
CA LEU A 7 -16.37 11.01 10.77
C LEU A 7 -15.75 10.37 9.51
N ASN A 8 -14.54 10.78 9.09
CA ASN A 8 -13.87 10.21 7.93
C ASN A 8 -12.85 9.16 8.38
N PRO A 9 -13.20 7.86 8.39
CA PRO A 9 -12.24 6.82 8.71
C PRO A 9 -11.13 6.80 7.68
N THR A 10 -9.88 6.73 8.14
CA THR A 10 -8.70 6.46 7.32
C THR A 10 -8.92 5.13 6.58
N PRO A 11 -8.99 5.11 5.24
CA PRO A 11 -9.19 3.87 4.48
C PRO A 11 -8.09 2.86 4.77
N ARG A 12 -8.44 1.57 4.91
CA ARG A 12 -7.48 0.47 5.08
C ARG A 12 -7.59 -0.45 3.87
N ILE A 13 -6.49 -0.59 3.13
CA ILE A 13 -6.48 -1.24 1.82
C ILE A 13 -5.43 -2.34 1.85
N LEU A 14 -5.83 -3.55 1.45
CA LEU A 14 -4.93 -4.66 1.21
C LEU A 14 -4.67 -4.75 -0.29
N ILE A 15 -3.40 -4.82 -0.67
CA ILE A 15 -2.97 -5.00 -2.06
C ILE A 15 -2.23 -6.32 -2.14
N ALA A 16 -2.80 -7.28 -2.87
CA ALA A 16 -2.17 -8.55 -3.16
C ALA A 16 -1.65 -8.51 -4.60
N ALA A 17 -0.33 -8.56 -4.77
CA ALA A 17 0.31 -8.59 -6.08
C ALA A 17 1.60 -9.41 -6.02
N GLY A 18 1.87 -10.15 -7.10
CA GLY A 18 3.09 -10.95 -7.24
C GLY A 18 3.34 -11.32 -8.71
N GLY A 19 4.45 -12.00 -8.96
CA GLY A 19 4.90 -12.38 -10.31
C GLY A 19 6.20 -11.67 -10.69
N THR A 20 6.37 -11.32 -11.96
CA THR A 20 7.50 -10.48 -12.40
C THR A 20 7.20 -9.00 -12.13
N GLY A 21 8.22 -8.13 -12.27
CA GLY A 21 8.11 -6.68 -12.01
C GLY A 21 6.93 -5.97 -12.69
N GLY A 22 6.36 -6.53 -13.76
CA GLY A 22 5.23 -5.96 -14.49
C GLY A 22 3.92 -5.83 -13.70
N HIS A 23 3.71 -6.60 -12.63
CA HIS A 23 2.52 -6.49 -11.77
C HIS A 23 2.82 -5.76 -10.45
N ILE A 24 4.04 -5.89 -9.94
CA ILE A 24 4.46 -5.31 -8.66
C ILE A 24 4.62 -3.80 -8.79
N ILE A 25 5.28 -3.32 -9.84
CA ILE A 25 5.52 -1.88 -10.01
C ILE A 25 4.20 -1.11 -10.11
N PRO A 26 3.19 -1.51 -10.93
CA PRO A 26 1.89 -0.85 -10.91
C PRO A 26 1.19 -0.92 -9.55
N ALA A 27 1.27 -2.06 -8.84
CA ALA A 27 0.66 -2.21 -7.53
C ALA A 27 1.29 -1.26 -6.48
N LEU A 28 2.61 -1.09 -6.51
CA LEU A 28 3.34 -0.14 -5.68
C LEU A 28 2.99 1.31 -6.02
N SER A 29 2.89 1.65 -7.31
CA SER A 29 2.45 3.00 -7.74
C SER A 29 1.05 3.34 -7.25
N ILE A 30 0.11 2.37 -7.31
CA ILE A 30 -1.25 2.55 -6.78
C ILE A 30 -1.21 2.73 -5.26
N ALA A 31 -0.42 1.92 -4.57
CA ALA A 31 -0.28 1.97 -3.12
C ALA A 31 0.30 3.31 -2.63
N ASP A 32 1.31 3.86 -3.32
CA ASP A 32 1.89 5.18 -3.03
C ASP A 32 0.86 6.30 -3.19
N GLU A 33 0.10 6.30 -4.29
CA GLU A 33 -0.96 7.29 -4.52
C GLU A 33 -2.10 7.21 -3.49
N LEU A 34 -2.41 6.01 -3.01
CA LEU A 34 -3.40 5.81 -1.94
C LEU A 34 -2.87 6.29 -0.57
N GLN A 35 -1.60 6.07 -0.25
CA GLN A 35 -0.98 6.62 0.96
C GLN A 35 -1.01 8.15 0.96
N LYS A 36 -0.72 8.80 -0.17
CA LYS A 36 -0.84 10.27 -0.33
C LYS A 36 -2.28 10.77 -0.08
N LYS A 37 -3.28 9.91 -0.26
CA LYS A 37 -4.70 10.17 0.05
C LYS A 37 -5.10 9.73 1.46
N ASN A 38 -4.13 9.55 2.36
CA ASN A 38 -4.33 9.16 3.75
C ASN A 38 -4.94 7.76 3.89
N ALA A 39 -4.59 6.80 3.02
CA ALA A 39 -4.92 5.40 3.20
C ALA A 39 -3.81 4.65 3.94
N LYS A 40 -4.18 3.66 4.75
CA LYS A 40 -3.26 2.67 5.32
C LYS A 40 -3.19 1.47 4.41
N ILE A 41 -1.99 1.12 3.97
CA ILE A 41 -1.76 0.02 3.05
C ILE A 41 -1.20 -1.20 3.79
N LEU A 42 -1.65 -2.39 3.38
CA LEU A 42 -1.00 -3.67 3.68
C LEU A 42 -0.72 -4.37 2.35
N PHE A 43 0.55 -4.55 2.01
CA PHE A 43 0.95 -5.25 0.80
C PHE A 43 1.19 -6.75 1.10
N VAL A 44 0.70 -7.62 0.22
CA VAL A 44 0.86 -9.08 0.32
C VAL A 44 1.43 -9.62 -1.00
N GLY A 45 2.59 -10.26 -0.91
CA GLY A 45 3.28 -10.93 -2.03
C GLY A 45 4.03 -12.18 -1.56
N ASN A 46 4.79 -12.82 -2.45
CA ASN A 46 5.66 -13.94 -2.09
C ASN A 46 6.92 -13.44 -1.37
N ARG A 47 7.36 -14.24 -0.40
CA ARG A 47 8.63 -14.05 0.32
C ARG A 47 9.82 -14.56 -0.51
N ASN A 48 11.01 -14.11 -0.16
CA ASN A 48 12.31 -14.46 -0.75
C ASN A 48 12.38 -14.23 -2.27
N SER A 49 11.90 -13.08 -2.70
CA SER A 49 11.63 -12.78 -4.10
C SER A 49 12.09 -11.37 -4.47
N LEU A 50 12.32 -11.12 -5.76
CA LEU A 50 12.61 -9.76 -6.26
C LEU A 50 11.47 -8.78 -5.89
N GLU A 51 10.24 -9.28 -5.81
CA GLU A 51 9.07 -8.51 -5.41
C GLU A 51 9.12 -8.06 -3.96
N GLU A 52 9.59 -8.91 -3.04
CA GLU A 52 9.81 -8.53 -1.64
C GLU A 52 10.84 -7.40 -1.53
N GLU A 53 11.94 -7.48 -2.28
CA GLU A 53 12.97 -6.42 -2.29
C GLU A 53 12.40 -5.09 -2.79
N LEU A 54 11.60 -5.11 -3.86
CA LEU A 54 10.97 -3.92 -4.42
C LEU A 54 9.95 -3.30 -3.46
N VAL A 55 9.14 -4.12 -2.79
CA VAL A 55 8.18 -3.66 -1.78
C VAL A 55 8.93 -3.00 -0.61
N GLN A 56 9.95 -3.66 -0.05
CA GLN A 56 10.74 -3.10 1.05
C GLN A 56 11.41 -1.76 0.69
N LYS A 57 11.90 -1.61 -0.54
CA LYS A 57 12.50 -0.36 -1.03
C LYS A 57 11.49 0.75 -1.27
N SER A 58 10.24 0.42 -1.56
CA SER A 58 9.19 1.41 -1.86
C SER A 58 8.69 2.18 -0.63
N GLY A 59 9.02 1.71 0.58
CA GLY A 59 8.56 2.33 1.83
C GLY A 59 7.08 2.07 2.14
N ILE A 60 6.50 1.08 1.47
CA ILE A 60 5.13 0.57 1.68
C ILE A 60 5.13 -0.57 2.68
#